data_AF-A0A497AX76-F1
#
_entry.id   AF-A0A497AX76-F1
#
_cell.length_a   1.000
_cell.length_b   1.000
_cell.length_c   1.000
_cell.angle_alpha   90.00
_cell.angle_beta   90.00
_cell.angle_gamma   90.00
#
_symmetry.space_group_name_H-M   'P 1'
#
loop_
_entity.id
_entity.type
_entity.pdbx_description
1 polymer ?
#
loop_
_entity_poly.entity_id
_entity_poly.type
_entity_poly.pdbx_seq_one_letter_code
_entity_poly.pdbx_strand_id
1 'polypeptide(L)'
;MGINPTVRYYSQHAFTTFFGQRIRLIRLFQEAMSEIMMGRFISHYGRSKWVKTRLTSRVLNIINAYTHFLTIPCLLCFFGPEIARNRMLDKYFSQFKGYRRWKIAWERGTLPEPTITTWFEFFMALGYKLGFEYLLGKIGSLVLMPSLYLQLLFEQFPEGSLEEWANPWVVINFINQKFGRSDFDLGLTTIPQWLWYPINPFIWLDWAVLKSYIMLAEVYKLLDEAEDEENYVPPYIPGQPVKVDVNNQFFKYLEIGEDGICLVKIPKQLQPKQVILDTLNLKVKAEWKPPRPPIQLTPIADAFISQANPDTNYGSWSSLILWQGCYPNFYDYREAWLLFDLSDLPEGLTIKKATLKLHLDSISSVLQGHTQYVNFGYTDFDEYAITFNNRPKWEGVGGSSFKLGSPGYYTIDVTSYLVECLEKGKRFGVRIPAPDSIAFLYCASVAYCSREGSNPPILEIEFGEQWIISPE
;
A
#
# COMPACT_ATOMS: atom_id res chain seq x y z
N MET A 1 16.04 9.86 -30.01
CA MET A 1 17.41 10.03 -29.49
C MET A 1 18.12 8.69 -29.58
N GLY A 2 19.18 8.61 -30.39
CA GLY A 2 19.90 7.37 -30.65
C GLY A 2 20.61 6.88 -29.40
N ILE A 3 20.23 5.71 -28.92
CA ILE A 3 20.95 5.01 -27.86
C ILE A 3 22.28 4.53 -28.44
N ASN A 4 23.38 4.86 -27.77
CA ASN A 4 24.74 4.56 -28.18
C ASN A 4 24.91 3.04 -28.45
N PRO A 5 25.32 2.61 -29.66
CA PRO A 5 25.44 1.19 -30.02
C PRO A 5 26.45 0.41 -29.18
N THR A 6 27.40 1.09 -28.52
CA THR A 6 28.30 0.47 -27.55
C THR A 6 27.55 -0.06 -26.32
N VAL A 7 26.48 0.63 -25.87
CA VAL A 7 25.63 0.18 -24.75
C VAL A 7 24.89 -1.11 -25.10
N ARG A 8 24.48 -1.28 -26.36
CA ARG A 8 23.74 -2.47 -26.82
C ARG A 8 24.63 -3.71 -26.97
N TYR A 9 25.92 -3.52 -27.29
CA TYR A 9 26.87 -4.64 -27.39
C TYR A 9 27.32 -5.14 -26.01
N TYR A 10 27.40 -4.26 -25.01
CA TYR A 10 27.66 -4.66 -23.62
C TYR A 10 26.41 -5.17 -22.89
N SER A 11 25.19 -4.80 -23.28
CA SER A 11 23.97 -5.09 -22.51
C SER A 11 23.52 -6.57 -22.52
N GLN A 12 23.85 -7.36 -23.55
CA GLN A 12 23.31 -8.72 -23.67
C GLN A 12 24.28 -9.86 -23.31
N HIS A 13 25.60 -9.71 -23.49
CA HIS A 13 26.56 -10.78 -23.21
C HIS A 13 27.58 -10.49 -22.10
N ALA A 14 27.91 -9.23 -21.81
CA ALA A 14 28.79 -8.92 -20.67
C ALA A 14 28.08 -9.21 -19.33
N PHE A 15 26.75 -9.07 -19.31
CA PHE A 15 25.93 -9.20 -18.11
C PHE A 15 25.48 -10.63 -17.76
N THR A 16 25.72 -11.61 -18.63
CA THR A 16 25.46 -13.03 -18.34
C THR A 16 26.62 -13.69 -17.57
N THR A 17 27.78 -13.04 -17.52
CA THR A 17 28.90 -13.47 -16.68
C THR A 17 28.60 -13.19 -15.20
N PHE A 18 29.27 -13.91 -14.29
CA PHE A 18 29.13 -13.64 -12.85
C PHE A 18 29.56 -12.21 -12.47
N PHE A 19 30.53 -11.62 -13.17
CA PHE A 19 30.89 -10.20 -13.02
C PHE A 19 29.76 -9.28 -13.46
N GLY A 20 29.11 -9.62 -14.57
CA GLY A 20 27.91 -8.96 -15.06
C GLY A 20 26.76 -8.96 -14.06
N GLN A 21 26.43 -10.14 -13.53
CA GLN A 21 25.42 -10.33 -12.48
C GLN A 21 25.77 -9.53 -11.21
N ARG A 22 27.05 -9.47 -10.83
CA ARG A 22 27.53 -8.66 -9.71
C ARG A 22 27.28 -7.17 -9.90
N ILE A 23 27.60 -6.63 -11.08
CA ILE A 23 27.35 -5.22 -11.41
C ILE A 23 25.85 -4.92 -11.41
N ARG A 24 25.02 -5.84 -11.94
CA ARG A 24 23.56 -5.70 -11.88
C ARG A 24 23.05 -5.63 -10.45
N LEU A 25 23.56 -6.47 -9.56
CA LEU A 25 23.16 -6.42 -8.15
C LEU A 25 23.53 -5.10 -7.48
N ILE A 26 24.73 -4.57 -7.73
CA ILE A 26 25.15 -3.24 -7.22
C ILE A 26 24.21 -2.15 -7.74
N ARG A 27 23.85 -2.21 -9.03
CA ARG A 27 22.90 -1.28 -9.64
C ARG A 27 21.51 -1.37 -8.98
N LEU A 28 21.00 -2.58 -8.70
CA LEU A 28 19.72 -2.76 -7.99
C LEU A 28 19.75 -2.13 -6.59
N PHE A 29 20.86 -2.27 -5.85
CA PHE A 29 21.02 -1.58 -4.57
C PHE A 29 21.01 -0.05 -4.72
N GLN A 30 21.63 0.49 -5.77
CA GLN A 30 21.63 1.92 -6.08
C GLN A 30 20.25 2.43 -6.49
N GLU A 31 19.51 1.69 -7.31
CA GLU A 31 18.14 2.02 -7.73
C GLU A 31 17.20 2.04 -6.51
N ALA A 32 17.24 0.98 -5.68
CA ALA A 32 16.44 0.92 -4.47
C ALA A 32 16.76 2.04 -3.47
N MET A 33 18.05 2.35 -3.26
CA MET A 33 18.42 3.49 -2.44
C MET A 33 17.92 4.80 -3.04
N SER A 34 18.07 5.01 -4.34
CA SER A 34 17.62 6.23 -5.01
C SER A 34 16.11 6.44 -4.88
N GLU A 35 15.32 5.38 -5.07
CA GLU A 35 13.86 5.41 -4.88
C GLU A 35 13.47 5.78 -3.45
N ILE A 36 14.06 5.14 -2.43
CA ILE A 36 13.74 5.46 -1.03
C ILE A 36 14.21 6.86 -0.67
N MET A 37 15.42 7.24 -1.09
CA MET A 37 15.98 8.54 -0.72
C MET A 37 15.21 9.69 -1.36
N MET A 38 14.71 9.50 -2.59
CA MET A 38 13.74 10.43 -3.19
C MET A 38 12.43 10.47 -2.39
N GLY A 39 11.90 9.30 -1.99
CA GLY A 39 10.74 9.22 -1.11
C GLY A 39 10.96 9.93 0.23
N ARG A 40 12.16 9.82 0.82
CA ARG A 40 12.55 10.51 2.04
C ARG A 40 12.61 12.01 1.84
N PHE A 41 13.25 12.46 0.75
CA PHE A 41 13.32 13.88 0.38
C PHE A 41 11.92 14.48 0.24
N ILE A 42 11.01 13.81 -0.47
CA ILE A 42 9.62 14.25 -0.61
C ILE A 42 8.91 14.23 0.76
N SER A 43 9.08 13.16 1.55
CA SER A 43 8.41 13.02 2.84
C SER A 43 8.92 13.96 3.92
N HIS A 44 10.14 14.50 3.77
CA HIS A 44 10.69 15.49 4.69
C HIS A 44 9.82 16.75 4.74
N TYR A 45 9.23 17.13 3.60
CA TYR A 45 8.24 18.21 3.51
C TYR A 45 6.83 17.79 3.96
N GLY A 46 6.59 16.50 4.18
CA GLY A 46 5.32 15.96 4.67
C GLY A 46 5.28 15.89 6.19
N ARG A 47 4.11 16.19 6.79
CA ARG A 47 3.91 16.14 8.26
C ARG A 47 3.78 14.72 8.83
N SER A 48 3.95 13.69 8.02
CA SER A 48 3.68 12.32 8.42
C SER A 48 4.93 11.63 8.99
N LYS A 49 5.02 11.58 10.33
CA LYS A 49 6.08 10.83 11.04
C LYS A 49 6.08 9.34 10.69
N TRP A 50 4.91 8.72 10.48
CA TRP A 50 4.82 7.31 10.09
C TRP A 50 5.50 7.03 8.74
N VAL A 51 5.38 7.94 7.77
CA VAL A 51 6.06 7.82 6.47
C VAL A 51 7.57 7.93 6.68
N LYS A 52 8.04 8.91 7.47
CA LYS A 52 9.47 9.08 7.79
C LYS A 52 10.05 7.81 8.44
N THR A 53 9.40 7.28 9.49
CA THR A 53 9.85 6.06 10.19
C THR A 53 9.85 4.85 9.26
N ARG A 54 8.79 4.65 8.46
CA ARG A 54 8.71 3.53 7.52
C ARG A 54 9.81 3.60 6.45
N LEU A 55 10.13 4.79 5.96
CA LEU A 55 11.21 4.99 5.00
C LEU A 55 12.57 4.75 5.65
N THR A 56 12.80 5.19 6.89
CA THR A 56 14.02 4.88 7.66
C THR A 56 14.23 3.37 7.79
N SER A 57 13.18 2.63 8.19
CA SER A 57 13.26 1.17 8.28
C SER A 57 13.56 0.51 6.93
N ARG A 58 13.04 1.07 5.83
CA ARG A 58 13.36 0.57 4.49
C ARG A 58 14.80 0.88 4.06
N VAL A 59 15.35 2.06 4.38
CA VAL A 59 16.77 2.37 4.16
C VAL A 59 17.64 1.34 4.89
N LEU A 60 17.37 1.10 6.17
CA LEU A 60 18.11 0.11 6.95
C LEU A 60 17.99 -1.30 6.37
N ASN A 61 16.81 -1.67 5.85
CA ASN A 61 16.61 -2.95 5.17
C ASN A 61 17.55 -3.10 3.96
N ILE A 62 17.72 -2.04 3.16
CA ILE A 62 18.67 -2.05 2.03
C ILE A 62 20.11 -2.20 2.51
N ILE A 63 20.53 -1.36 3.47
CA ILE A 63 21.91 -1.36 3.99
C ILE A 63 22.24 -2.72 4.60
N ASN A 64 21.29 -3.34 5.31
CA ASN A 64 21.42 -4.68 5.86
C ASN A 64 21.57 -5.72 4.75
N ALA A 65 20.76 -5.66 3.68
CA ALA A 65 20.91 -6.58 2.56
C ALA A 65 22.28 -6.46 1.90
N TYR A 66 22.78 -5.24 1.68
CA TYR A 66 24.10 -5.04 1.10
C TYR A 66 25.22 -5.55 2.04
N THR A 67 25.10 -5.29 3.34
CA THR A 67 26.01 -5.81 4.36
C THR A 67 26.02 -7.35 4.41
N HIS A 68 24.85 -7.98 4.34
CA HIS A 68 24.73 -9.44 4.31
C HIS A 68 25.32 -10.03 3.02
N PHE A 69 25.11 -9.36 1.89
CA PHE A 69 25.69 -9.78 0.61
C PHE A 69 27.22 -9.80 0.65
N LEU A 70 27.86 -8.74 1.18
CA LEU A 70 29.33 -8.68 1.31
C LEU A 70 29.88 -9.61 2.37
N THR A 71 29.01 -10.07 3.27
CA THR A 71 29.32 -10.81 4.50
C THR A 71 30.10 -9.96 5.50
N ILE A 72 29.58 -9.89 6.73
CA ILE A 72 30.21 -9.11 7.81
C ILE A 72 31.66 -9.57 8.08
N PRO A 73 32.03 -10.86 8.06
CA PRO A 73 33.41 -11.26 8.27
C PRO A 73 34.39 -10.70 7.24
N CYS A 74 33.99 -10.65 5.96
CA CYS A 74 34.79 -10.03 4.91
C CYS A 74 35.00 -8.54 5.21
N LEU A 75 33.92 -7.82 5.56
CA LEU A 75 34.01 -6.40 5.90
C LEU A 75 34.94 -6.15 7.10
N LEU A 76 34.92 -7.00 8.13
CA LEU A 76 35.79 -6.85 9.29
C LEU A 76 37.25 -7.21 9.01
N CYS A 77 37.50 -8.15 8.09
CA CYS A 77 38.84 -8.50 7.64
C CYS A 77 39.55 -7.32 6.92
N PHE A 78 38.81 -6.56 6.11
CA PHE A 78 39.37 -5.41 5.38
C PHE A 78 39.28 -4.09 6.17
N PHE A 79 38.14 -3.84 6.82
CA PHE A 79 37.77 -2.52 7.34
C PHE A 79 37.44 -2.53 8.83
N GLY A 80 37.66 -3.64 9.55
CA GLY A 80 37.35 -3.76 10.97
C GLY A 80 37.89 -2.60 11.81
N PRO A 81 39.20 -2.23 11.72
CA PRO A 81 39.75 -1.10 12.45
C PRO A 81 39.10 0.24 12.11
N GLU A 82 38.71 0.45 10.85
CA GLU A 82 38.01 1.66 10.42
C GLU A 82 36.60 1.72 11.02
N ILE A 83 35.87 0.60 10.95
CA ILE A 83 34.52 0.44 11.51
C ILE A 83 34.52 0.72 13.01
N ALA A 84 35.45 0.12 13.76
CA ALA A 84 35.52 0.24 15.21
C ALA A 84 35.91 1.65 15.70
N ARG A 85 36.72 2.38 14.91
CA ARG A 85 37.16 3.74 15.27
C ARG A 85 36.14 4.82 14.91
N ASN A 86 35.30 4.58 13.91
CA ASN A 86 34.28 5.55 13.50
C ASN A 86 32.98 5.34 14.28
N ARG A 87 32.57 6.35 15.06
CA ARG A 87 31.38 6.30 15.91
C ARG A 87 30.09 5.91 15.16
N MET A 88 29.88 6.42 13.94
CA MET A 88 28.66 6.13 13.17
C MET A 88 28.65 4.69 12.65
N LEU A 89 29.79 4.23 12.12
CA LEU A 89 29.93 2.85 11.65
C LEU A 89 29.82 1.86 12.80
N ASP A 90 30.52 2.12 13.91
CA ASP A 90 30.45 1.30 15.12
C ASP A 90 29.01 1.19 15.65
N LYS A 91 28.26 2.29 15.69
CA LYS A 91 26.84 2.28 16.07
C LYS A 91 26.00 1.41 15.15
N TYR A 92 26.17 1.51 13.83
CA TYR A 92 25.45 0.68 12.86
C TYR A 92 25.80 -0.81 13.01
N PHE A 93 27.09 -1.16 13.02
CA PHE A 93 27.52 -2.55 13.10
C PHE A 93 27.23 -3.20 14.46
N SER A 94 27.07 -2.41 15.52
CA SER A 94 26.69 -2.87 16.85
C SER A 94 25.35 -3.61 16.89
N GLN A 95 24.49 -3.51 15.86
CA GLN A 95 23.28 -4.33 15.75
C GLN A 95 23.59 -5.83 15.57
N PHE A 96 24.72 -6.17 14.95
CA PHE A 96 25.11 -7.55 14.65
C PHE A 96 25.82 -8.19 15.84
N LYS A 97 25.32 -9.34 16.30
CA LYS A 97 25.90 -10.09 17.44
C LYS A 97 27.35 -10.48 17.20
N GLY A 98 27.69 -10.91 15.99
CA GLY A 98 29.04 -11.28 15.61
C GLY A 98 30.02 -10.10 15.65
N TYR A 99 29.58 -8.90 15.25
CA TYR A 99 30.39 -7.68 15.36
C TYR A 99 30.67 -7.33 16.83
N ARG A 100 29.66 -7.38 17.71
CA ARG A 100 29.87 -7.12 19.15
C ARG A 100 30.92 -8.06 19.76
N ARG A 101 30.88 -9.35 19.41
CA ARG A 101 31.89 -10.33 19.82
C ARG A 101 33.26 -10.02 19.25
N TRP A 102 33.32 -9.67 17.97
CA TRP A 102 34.56 -9.30 17.28
C TRP A 102 35.19 -8.06 17.90
N LYS A 103 34.41 -7.01 18.18
CA LYS A 103 34.88 -5.75 18.78
C LYS A 103 35.52 -6.00 20.14
N ILE A 104 34.87 -6.78 21.01
CA ILE A 104 35.43 -7.16 22.32
C ILE A 104 36.75 -7.92 22.16
N ALA A 105 36.83 -8.86 21.22
CA ALA A 105 38.05 -9.64 20.97
C ALA A 105 39.18 -8.77 20.37
N TRP A 106 38.83 -7.84 19.47
CA TRP A 106 39.76 -6.90 18.85
C TRP A 106 40.34 -5.92 19.88
N GLU A 107 39.49 -5.34 20.73
CA GLU A 107 39.92 -4.43 21.82
C GLU A 107 40.82 -5.13 22.86
N ARG A 108 40.59 -6.43 23.10
CA ARG A 108 41.40 -7.24 24.02
C ARG A 108 42.65 -7.85 23.37
N GLY A 109 42.81 -7.72 22.05
CA GLY A 109 43.87 -8.40 21.31
C GLY A 109 43.77 -9.93 21.33
N THR A 110 42.57 -10.48 21.56
CA THR A 110 42.30 -11.93 21.64
C THR A 110 41.54 -12.43 20.40
N LEU A 111 41.76 -11.81 19.24
CA LEU A 111 41.23 -12.36 18.00
C LEU A 111 41.89 -13.71 17.73
N PRO A 112 41.12 -14.72 17.28
CA PRO A 112 41.69 -16.02 16.97
C PRO A 112 42.69 -15.89 15.83
N GLU A 113 43.83 -16.57 15.96
CA GLU A 113 44.76 -16.78 14.84
C GLU A 113 43.99 -17.31 13.62
N PRO A 114 44.44 -16.99 12.39
CA PRO A 114 43.79 -17.48 11.17
C PRO A 114 43.71 -19.00 11.21
N THR A 115 42.50 -19.52 11.43
CA THR A 115 42.25 -20.97 11.46
C THR A 115 42.20 -21.58 10.06
N ILE A 116 42.14 -20.73 9.03
CA ILE A 116 41.95 -21.10 7.63
C ILE A 116 43.13 -20.56 6.83
N THR A 117 43.93 -21.47 6.29
CA THR A 117 45.11 -21.12 5.47
C THR A 117 45.01 -21.64 4.04
N THR A 118 44.06 -22.53 3.78
CA THR A 118 43.84 -23.13 2.46
C THR A 118 42.50 -22.75 1.86
N TRP A 119 42.41 -22.75 0.52
CA TRP A 119 41.15 -22.58 -0.21
C TRP A 119 40.09 -23.61 0.20
N PHE A 120 40.50 -24.84 0.52
CA PHE A 120 39.59 -25.92 0.90
C PHE A 120 38.89 -25.61 2.23
N GLU A 121 39.65 -25.30 3.27
CA GLU A 121 39.13 -24.88 4.58
C GLU A 121 38.27 -23.62 4.48
N PHE A 122 38.69 -22.70 3.61
CA PHE A 122 37.99 -21.45 3.35
C PHE A 122 36.59 -21.70 2.77
N PHE A 123 36.48 -22.49 1.70
CA PHE A 123 35.17 -22.79 1.09
C PHE A 123 34.31 -23.71 1.97
N MET A 124 34.92 -24.61 2.75
CA MET A 124 34.21 -25.39 3.76
C MET A 124 33.53 -24.47 4.80
N ALA A 125 34.30 -23.54 5.37
CA ALA A 125 33.79 -22.62 6.38
C ALA A 125 32.75 -21.66 5.80
N LEU A 126 32.99 -21.14 4.59
CA LEU A 126 32.09 -20.24 3.88
C LEU A 126 30.76 -20.92 3.51
N GLY A 127 30.82 -22.15 2.98
CA GLY A 127 29.64 -22.93 2.57
C GLY A 127 28.72 -23.30 3.74
N TYR A 128 29.28 -23.78 4.85
CA TYR A 128 28.53 -24.07 6.07
C TYR A 128 27.87 -22.81 6.65
N LYS A 129 28.54 -21.66 6.54
CA LYS A 129 28.08 -20.39 7.11
C LYS A 129 27.10 -19.61 6.25
N LEU A 130 27.01 -19.87 4.95
CA LEU A 130 26.04 -19.22 4.06
C LEU A 130 24.88 -20.12 3.65
N GLY A 131 24.77 -21.33 4.23
CA GLY A 131 23.61 -22.21 4.08
C GLY A 131 23.57 -22.92 2.72
N PHE A 132 24.73 -23.13 2.11
CA PHE A 132 24.83 -23.86 0.86
C PHE A 132 24.94 -25.36 1.15
N GLU A 133 23.80 -26.04 1.31
CA GLU A 133 23.78 -27.50 1.51
C GLU A 133 24.47 -28.26 0.36
N TYR A 134 24.44 -27.69 -0.85
CA TYR A 134 25.08 -28.23 -2.06
C TYR A 134 26.57 -27.84 -2.23
N LEU A 135 27.14 -26.95 -1.40
CA LEU A 135 28.54 -26.53 -1.59
C LEU A 135 29.51 -27.66 -1.31
N LEU A 136 29.23 -28.52 -0.32
CA LEU A 136 30.12 -29.59 0.11
C LEU A 136 30.49 -30.51 -1.07
N GLY A 137 29.54 -30.81 -1.95
CA GLY A 137 29.76 -31.62 -3.15
C GLY A 137 30.53 -30.91 -4.29
N LYS A 138 30.66 -29.57 -4.24
CA LYS A 138 31.35 -28.75 -5.25
C LYS A 138 32.63 -28.09 -4.72
N ILE A 139 33.06 -28.37 -3.48
CA ILE A 139 34.28 -27.75 -2.87
C ILE A 139 35.50 -27.94 -3.78
N GLY A 140 35.70 -29.13 -4.34
CA GLY A 140 36.83 -29.39 -5.24
C GLY A 140 36.87 -28.44 -6.43
N SER A 141 35.72 -28.16 -7.03
CA SER A 141 35.59 -27.20 -8.14
C SER A 141 35.84 -25.76 -7.69
N LEU A 142 35.43 -25.40 -6.47
CA LEU A 142 35.65 -24.07 -5.92
C LEU A 142 37.12 -23.79 -5.60
N VAL A 143 37.85 -24.79 -5.09
CA VAL A 143 39.29 -24.68 -4.84
C VAL A 143 40.05 -24.40 -6.15
N LEU A 144 39.63 -25.01 -7.25
CA LEU A 144 40.25 -24.82 -8.57
C LEU A 144 39.83 -23.51 -9.25
N MET A 145 38.58 -23.08 -9.05
CA MET A 145 38.04 -21.85 -9.64
C MET A 145 37.23 -21.09 -8.59
N PRO A 146 37.88 -20.26 -7.74
CA PRO A 146 37.20 -19.51 -6.70
C PRO A 146 36.05 -18.61 -7.19
N SER A 147 36.12 -18.14 -8.44
CA SER A 147 35.06 -17.34 -9.08
C SER A 147 33.75 -18.11 -9.30
N LEU A 148 33.79 -19.45 -9.38
CA LEU A 148 32.61 -20.31 -9.48
C LEU A 148 31.69 -20.13 -8.27
N TYR A 149 32.24 -19.71 -7.13
CA TYR A 149 31.46 -19.37 -5.94
C TYR A 149 30.39 -18.31 -6.24
N LEU A 150 30.74 -17.23 -6.96
CA LEU A 150 29.79 -16.18 -7.30
C LEU A 150 28.69 -16.70 -8.21
N GLN A 151 29.03 -17.58 -9.15
CA GLN A 151 28.03 -18.22 -10.01
C GLN A 151 27.05 -19.07 -9.18
N LEU A 152 27.54 -19.90 -8.26
CA LEU A 152 26.68 -20.69 -7.36
C LEU A 152 25.84 -19.82 -6.42
N LEU A 153 26.35 -18.66 -6.02
CA LEU A 153 25.59 -17.68 -5.23
C LEU A 153 24.44 -17.10 -6.07
N PHE A 154 24.70 -16.70 -7.31
CA PHE A 154 23.69 -16.14 -8.20
C PHE A 154 22.65 -17.16 -8.67
N GLU A 155 23.01 -18.43 -8.80
CA GLU A 155 22.06 -19.53 -9.08
C GLU A 155 20.99 -19.71 -8.00
N GLN A 156 21.17 -19.16 -6.79
CA GLN A 156 20.13 -19.21 -5.75
C GLN A 156 19.07 -18.12 -5.86
N PHE A 157 19.34 -17.06 -6.62
CA PHE A 157 18.38 -15.99 -6.74
C PHE A 157 17.15 -16.51 -7.49
N PRO A 158 15.93 -16.09 -7.10
CA PRO A 158 14.72 -16.48 -7.81
C PRO A 158 14.84 -16.12 -9.30
N GLU A 159 14.23 -16.93 -10.17
CA GLU A 159 14.22 -16.68 -11.62
C GLU A 159 13.71 -15.26 -11.92
N GLY A 160 14.36 -14.56 -12.84
CA GLY A 160 14.06 -13.16 -13.15
C GLY A 160 14.66 -12.10 -12.20
N SER A 161 15.22 -12.48 -11.05
CA SER A 161 15.70 -11.51 -10.03
C SER A 161 16.91 -10.66 -10.45
N LEU A 162 17.64 -11.06 -11.49
CA LEU A 162 18.81 -10.36 -12.01
C LEU A 162 18.61 -9.90 -13.47
N GLU A 163 17.36 -9.86 -13.93
CA GLU A 163 17.00 -9.30 -15.23
C GLU A 163 16.99 -7.77 -15.21
N GLU A 164 16.97 -7.14 -16.38
CA GLU A 164 17.04 -5.66 -16.49
C GLU A 164 15.83 -4.94 -15.87
N TRP A 165 14.69 -5.63 -15.77
CA TRP A 165 13.43 -5.14 -15.23
C TRP A 165 13.12 -5.73 -13.85
N ALA A 166 14.11 -6.36 -13.21
CA ALA A 166 13.94 -6.95 -11.89
C ALA A 166 13.57 -5.90 -10.84
N ASN A 167 12.55 -6.19 -10.04
CA ASN A 167 12.17 -5.33 -8.92
C ASN A 167 13.26 -5.39 -7.83
N PRO A 168 13.95 -4.29 -7.49
CA PRO A 168 15.05 -4.30 -6.52
C PRO A 168 14.63 -4.82 -5.14
N TRP A 169 13.37 -4.59 -4.76
CA TRP A 169 12.85 -4.97 -3.45
C TRP A 169 12.72 -6.48 -3.25
N VAL A 170 12.43 -7.22 -4.31
CA VAL A 170 12.39 -8.69 -4.28
C VAL A 170 13.78 -9.23 -3.94
N VAL A 171 14.81 -8.65 -4.57
CA VAL A 171 16.22 -9.03 -4.38
C VAL A 171 16.70 -8.68 -2.98
N ILE A 172 16.41 -7.46 -2.50
CA ILE A 172 16.77 -7.02 -1.14
C ILE A 172 16.13 -7.92 -0.07
N ASN A 173 14.83 -8.19 -0.19
CA ASN A 173 14.12 -9.03 0.77
C ASN A 173 14.64 -10.47 0.74
N PHE A 174 14.91 -11.01 -0.46
CA PHE A 174 15.52 -12.33 -0.61
C PHE A 174 16.88 -12.40 0.10
N ILE A 175 17.75 -11.40 -0.10
CA ILE A 175 19.07 -11.39 0.53
C ILE A 175 18.96 -11.32 2.05
N ASN A 176 18.11 -10.47 2.60
CA ASN A 176 17.92 -10.40 4.04
C ASN A 176 17.32 -11.68 4.63
N GLN A 177 16.39 -12.33 3.92
CA GLN A 177 15.80 -13.58 4.38
C GLN A 177 16.79 -14.75 4.31
N LYS A 178 17.57 -14.84 3.22
CA LYS A 178 18.46 -15.98 2.95
C LYS A 178 19.81 -15.85 3.65
N PHE A 179 20.40 -14.65 3.65
CA PHE A 179 21.76 -14.37 4.12
C PHE A 179 21.81 -13.54 5.41
N GLY A 180 20.66 -13.13 5.98
CA GLY A 180 20.55 -12.27 7.16
C GLY A 180 20.98 -12.92 8.48
N ARG A 181 22.23 -13.37 8.57
CA ARG A 181 22.81 -13.96 9.78
C ARG A 181 23.53 -12.88 10.59
N SER A 182 23.10 -12.70 11.84
CA SER A 182 23.67 -11.69 12.75
C SER A 182 24.92 -12.16 13.51
N ASP A 183 25.24 -13.46 13.48
CA ASP A 183 26.35 -14.08 14.20
C ASP A 183 27.24 -14.89 13.25
N PHE A 184 28.53 -14.97 13.55
CA PHE A 184 29.53 -15.65 12.73
C PHE A 184 30.69 -16.16 13.60
N ASP A 185 31.55 -16.98 12.99
CA ASP A 185 32.78 -17.41 13.64
C ASP A 185 33.84 -16.31 13.51
N LEU A 186 34.48 -15.97 14.62
CA LEU A 186 35.52 -14.93 14.65
C LEU A 186 36.74 -15.31 13.82
N GLY A 187 37.02 -16.61 13.63
CA GLY A 187 38.10 -17.07 12.75
C GLY A 187 37.93 -16.62 11.29
N LEU A 188 36.70 -16.33 10.85
CA LEU A 188 36.44 -15.81 9.52
C LEU A 188 36.96 -14.38 9.31
N THR A 189 37.14 -13.63 10.39
CA THR A 189 37.59 -12.23 10.34
C THR A 189 39.11 -12.10 10.24
N THR A 190 39.85 -13.17 10.53
CA THR A 190 41.32 -13.20 10.49
C THR A 190 41.87 -13.93 9.27
N ILE A 191 40.99 -14.40 8.37
CA ILE A 191 41.39 -15.01 7.09
C ILE A 191 42.23 -14.01 6.28
N PRO A 192 43.33 -14.47 5.64
CA PRO A 192 44.10 -13.63 4.74
C PRO A 192 43.25 -12.96 3.64
N GLN A 193 43.40 -11.64 3.47
CA GLN A 193 42.62 -10.85 2.50
C GLN A 193 42.68 -11.38 1.05
N TRP A 194 43.80 -12.01 0.66
CA TRP A 194 43.97 -12.60 -0.67
C TRP A 194 42.95 -13.71 -1.00
N LEU A 195 42.43 -14.43 0.01
CA LEU A 195 41.36 -15.43 -0.17
C LEU A 195 39.99 -14.79 -0.46
N TRP A 196 39.77 -13.57 0.01
CA TRP A 196 38.51 -12.86 -0.21
C TRP A 196 38.42 -12.19 -1.59
N TYR A 197 39.53 -11.77 -2.18
CA TYR A 197 39.52 -11.01 -3.45
C TYR A 197 38.83 -11.74 -4.61
N PRO A 198 39.00 -13.06 -4.83
CA PRO A 198 38.30 -13.75 -5.91
C PRO A 198 36.78 -13.82 -5.72
N ILE A 199 36.28 -13.65 -4.49
CA ILE A 199 34.85 -13.63 -4.17
C ILE A 199 34.30 -12.22 -4.18
N ASN A 200 35.05 -11.26 -3.63
CA ASN A 200 34.68 -9.85 -3.57
C ASN A 200 35.76 -9.00 -4.27
N PRO A 201 35.88 -9.08 -5.60
CA PRO A 201 36.92 -8.35 -6.34
C PRO A 201 36.75 -6.83 -6.29
N PHE A 202 35.54 -6.36 -5.98
CA PHE A 202 35.19 -4.95 -5.87
C PHE A 202 34.99 -4.49 -4.42
N ILE A 203 35.53 -5.23 -3.44
CA ILE A 203 35.29 -4.98 -2.01
C ILE A 203 35.53 -3.53 -1.57
N TRP A 204 36.52 -2.85 -2.14
CA TRP A 204 36.82 -1.45 -1.87
C TRP A 204 35.75 -0.49 -2.41
N LEU A 205 35.24 -0.74 -3.62
CA LEU A 205 34.15 0.04 -4.22
C LEU A 205 32.85 -0.21 -3.45
N ASP A 206 32.56 -1.48 -3.17
CA ASP A 206 31.42 -1.89 -2.36
C ASP A 206 31.43 -1.23 -0.98
N TRP A 207 32.60 -1.19 -0.35
CA TRP A 207 32.77 -0.53 0.95
C TRP A 207 32.53 0.98 0.86
N ALA A 208 33.05 1.66 -0.16
CA ALA A 208 32.81 3.09 -0.35
C ALA A 208 31.31 3.39 -0.47
N VAL A 209 30.58 2.59 -1.25
CA VAL A 209 29.12 2.74 -1.41
C VAL A 209 28.40 2.43 -0.10
N LEU A 210 28.67 1.28 0.52
CA LEU A 210 28.02 0.87 1.77
C LEU A 210 28.27 1.87 2.90
N LYS A 211 29.53 2.32 3.06
CA LYS A 211 29.91 3.35 4.02
C LYS A 211 29.14 4.64 3.79
N SER A 212 29.03 5.09 2.54
CA SER A 212 28.27 6.31 2.21
C SER A 212 26.80 6.17 2.61
N TYR A 213 26.19 5.00 2.38
CA TYR A 213 24.80 4.74 2.76
C TYR A 213 24.58 4.71 4.27
N ILE A 214 25.48 4.06 5.02
CA ILE A 214 25.42 4.02 6.49
C ILE A 214 25.54 5.43 7.05
N MET A 215 26.54 6.20 6.59
CA MET A 215 26.74 7.57 7.06
C MET A 215 25.55 8.47 6.73
N LEU A 216 25.01 8.35 5.51
CA LEU A 216 23.85 9.12 5.08
C LEU A 216 22.62 8.77 5.94
N ALA A 217 22.34 7.49 6.16
CA ALA A 217 21.22 7.05 6.98
C ALA A 217 21.32 7.55 8.43
N GLU A 218 22.52 7.56 9.00
CA GLU A 218 22.77 8.07 10.35
C GLU A 218 22.60 9.59 10.43
N VAL A 219 23.08 10.34 9.43
CA VAL A 219 22.87 11.80 9.35
C VAL A 219 21.38 12.13 9.27
N TYR A 220 20.61 11.41 8.44
CA TYR A 220 19.15 11.60 8.38
C TYR A 220 18.47 11.30 9.71
N LYS A 221 18.90 10.24 10.41
CA LYS A 221 18.37 9.92 11.73
C LYS A 221 18.65 11.03 12.75
N LEU A 222 19.86 11.60 12.74
CA LEU A 222 20.21 12.72 13.62
C LEU A 222 19.40 13.98 13.30
N LEU A 223 19.13 14.26 12.01
CA LEU A 223 18.27 15.37 11.60
C LEU A 223 16.83 15.16 12.07
N ASP A 224 16.28 13.96 11.90
CA ASP A 224 14.94 13.63 12.39
C ASP A 224 14.86 13.73 13.93
N GLU A 225 15.87 13.23 14.66
CA GLU A 225 15.94 13.31 16.13
C GLU A 225 16.00 14.76 16.62
N ALA A 226 16.72 15.64 15.92
CA ALA A 226 16.77 17.07 16.23
C ALA A 226 15.45 17.81 15.96
N GLU A 227 14.68 17.42 14.93
CA GLU A 227 13.32 17.93 14.70
C GLU A 227 12.32 17.42 15.76
N ASP A 228 12.51 16.18 16.23
CA ASP A 228 11.64 15.51 17.19
C ASP A 228 11.84 15.99 18.65
N GLU A 229 13.01 16.55 19.02
CA GLU A 229 13.20 17.18 20.34
C GLU A 229 12.31 18.43 20.55
N GLU A 230 11.91 19.11 19.48
CA GLU A 230 10.92 20.19 19.54
C GLU A 230 9.47 19.69 19.51
N ASN A 231 9.21 18.44 19.11
CA ASN A 231 7.87 17.88 18.94
C ASN A 231 7.71 16.46 19.50
N TYR A 232 7.22 16.40 20.74
CA TYR A 232 6.46 15.29 21.33
C TYR A 232 7.16 13.91 21.40
N VAL A 233 7.61 13.57 22.62
CA VAL A 233 7.69 12.16 23.06
C VAL A 233 6.30 11.54 22.86
N PRO A 234 6.15 10.45 22.08
CA PRO A 234 4.86 9.80 21.92
C PRO A 234 4.37 9.32 23.31
N PRO A 235 3.09 9.51 23.67
CA PRO A 235 2.60 9.21 25.01
C PRO A 235 2.48 7.70 25.31
N TYR A 236 3.07 6.82 24.49
CA TYR A 236 2.90 5.37 24.56
C TYR A 236 4.19 4.62 24.17
N ILE A 237 4.30 3.36 24.61
CA ILE A 237 5.39 2.44 24.25
C ILE A 237 4.83 1.31 23.37
N PRO A 238 5.35 1.06 22.16
CA PRO A 238 4.95 -0.09 21.33
C PRO A 238 5.15 -1.42 22.07
N GLY A 239 4.19 -2.34 21.95
CA GLY A 239 4.21 -3.63 22.65
C GLY A 239 3.86 -3.53 24.15
N GLN A 240 3.52 -2.35 24.65
CA GLN A 240 3.08 -2.19 26.03
C GLN A 240 1.75 -2.93 26.25
N PRO A 241 1.62 -3.73 27.33
CA PRO A 241 0.38 -4.40 27.64
C PRO A 241 -0.66 -3.40 28.15
N VAL A 242 -1.85 -3.48 27.58
CA VAL A 242 -3.06 -2.73 27.91
C VAL A 242 -4.07 -3.69 28.50
N LYS A 243 -4.49 -3.43 29.72
CA LYS A 243 -5.62 -4.13 30.33
C LYS A 243 -6.91 -3.47 29.83
N VAL A 244 -7.78 -4.26 29.22
CA VAL A 244 -9.09 -3.80 28.75
C VAL A 244 -10.16 -4.29 29.72
N ASP A 245 -10.81 -3.34 30.38
CA ASP A 245 -11.97 -3.58 31.23
C ASP A 245 -13.25 -3.11 30.49
N VAL A 246 -14.26 -3.95 30.42
CA VAL A 246 -15.57 -3.62 29.84
C VAL A 246 -16.58 -3.59 30.97
N ASN A 247 -17.32 -2.49 31.14
CA ASN A 247 -18.28 -2.29 32.23
C ASN A 247 -17.65 -2.55 33.62
N ASN A 248 -16.41 -2.10 33.83
CA ASN A 248 -15.60 -2.33 35.04
C ASN A 248 -15.26 -3.80 35.35
N GLN A 249 -15.42 -4.70 34.37
CA GLN A 249 -14.99 -6.10 34.48
C GLN A 249 -13.83 -6.36 33.51
N PHE A 250 -12.83 -7.11 33.98
CA PHE A 250 -11.71 -7.50 33.14
C PHE A 250 -12.18 -8.30 31.93
N PHE A 251 -11.78 -7.87 30.74
CA PHE A 251 -12.09 -8.54 29.48
C PHE A 251 -10.87 -9.27 28.92
N LYS A 252 -9.78 -8.56 28.62
CA LYS A 252 -8.53 -9.14 28.12
C LYS A 252 -7.34 -8.19 28.20
N TYR A 253 -6.14 -8.73 28.00
CA TYR A 253 -4.96 -7.94 27.67
C TYR A 253 -4.79 -7.78 26.16
N LEU A 254 -4.23 -6.64 25.76
CA LEU A 254 -3.84 -6.33 24.39
C LEU A 254 -2.48 -5.65 24.39
N GLU A 255 -1.80 -5.65 23.26
CA GLU A 255 -0.56 -4.90 23.07
C GLU A 255 -0.84 -3.67 22.20
N ILE A 256 -0.19 -2.55 22.52
CA ILE A 256 -0.22 -1.36 21.67
C ILE A 256 0.59 -1.66 20.40
N GLY A 257 -0.02 -1.44 19.23
CA GLY A 257 0.66 -1.58 17.95
C GLY A 257 1.83 -0.61 17.78
N GLU A 258 2.67 -0.83 16.78
CA GLU A 258 3.77 0.10 16.44
C GLU A 258 3.27 1.51 16.09
N ASP A 259 2.00 1.62 15.70
CA ASP A 259 1.28 2.85 15.35
C ASP A 259 0.58 3.53 16.54
N GLY A 260 0.71 2.99 17.76
CA GLY A 260 0.00 3.51 18.94
C GLY A 260 -1.47 3.12 19.00
N ILE A 261 -1.94 2.29 18.06
CA ILE A 261 -3.34 1.88 17.96
C ILE A 261 -3.52 0.52 18.61
N CYS A 262 -4.63 0.35 19.33
CA CYS A 262 -5.03 -0.92 19.91
C CYS A 262 -6.44 -1.26 19.44
N LEU A 263 -6.61 -2.43 18.79
CA LEU A 263 -7.90 -2.87 18.27
C LEU A 263 -8.54 -3.92 19.19
N VAL A 264 -9.66 -3.55 19.81
CA VAL A 264 -10.44 -4.44 20.68
C VAL A 264 -11.72 -4.88 19.96
N LYS A 265 -11.83 -6.17 19.63
CA LYS A 265 -13.12 -6.77 19.24
C LYS A 265 -13.88 -7.20 20.49
N ILE A 266 -14.98 -6.52 20.80
CA ILE A 266 -15.86 -6.83 21.94
C ILE A 266 -17.13 -7.51 21.41
N PRO A 267 -17.49 -8.72 21.88
CA PRO A 267 -18.75 -9.38 21.53
C PRO A 267 -19.98 -8.52 21.83
N LYS A 268 -20.93 -8.44 20.89
CA LYS A 268 -22.21 -7.70 21.05
C LYS A 268 -23.02 -8.14 22.28
N GLN A 269 -22.86 -9.41 22.70
CA GLN A 269 -23.54 -9.99 23.86
C GLN A 269 -23.20 -9.29 25.18
N LEU A 270 -22.01 -8.66 25.27
CA LEU A 270 -21.55 -8.00 26.50
C LEU A 270 -22.17 -6.62 26.72
N GLN A 271 -22.91 -6.08 25.74
CA GLN A 271 -23.52 -4.73 25.78
C GLN A 271 -22.59 -3.70 26.46
N PRO A 272 -21.39 -3.45 25.88
CA PRO A 272 -20.45 -2.52 26.48
C PRO A 272 -21.13 -1.16 26.61
N LYS A 273 -21.13 -0.59 27.81
CA LYS A 273 -21.52 0.81 28.08
C LYS A 273 -20.28 1.68 28.26
N GLN A 274 -19.24 1.10 28.85
CA GLN A 274 -17.96 1.74 29.09
C GLN A 274 -16.82 0.75 28.86
N VAL A 275 -15.76 1.20 28.19
CA VAL A 275 -14.50 0.48 28.02
C VAL A 275 -13.40 1.30 28.68
N ILE A 276 -12.67 0.70 29.61
CA ILE A 276 -11.53 1.31 30.28
C ILE A 276 -10.27 0.61 29.80
N LEU A 277 -9.33 1.38 29.26
CA LEU A 277 -7.99 0.93 28.92
C LEU A 277 -7.07 1.37 30.04
N ASP A 278 -6.46 0.41 30.75
CA ASP A 278 -5.50 0.67 31.82
C ASP A 278 -4.11 0.23 31.39
N THR A 279 -3.18 1.18 31.36
CA THR A 279 -1.77 0.94 31.03
C THR A 279 -0.91 1.65 32.05
N LEU A 280 -0.10 0.93 32.84
CA LEU A 280 0.78 1.52 33.86
C LEU A 280 0.05 2.53 34.78
N ASN A 281 -1.17 2.20 35.21
CA ASN A 281 -2.08 3.05 36.00
C ASN A 281 -2.65 4.28 35.28
N LEU A 282 -2.38 4.47 33.99
CA LEU A 282 -3.03 5.46 33.15
C LEU A 282 -4.32 4.87 32.59
N LYS A 283 -5.46 5.42 33.02
CA LYS A 283 -6.80 4.92 32.69
C LYS A 283 -7.47 5.83 31.67
N VAL A 284 -7.62 5.33 30.45
CA VAL A 284 -8.41 6.00 29.40
C VAL A 284 -9.81 5.39 29.40
N LYS A 285 -10.83 6.24 29.54
CA LYS A 285 -12.23 5.82 29.53
C LYS A 285 -12.85 6.15 28.18
N ALA A 286 -13.43 5.14 27.53
CA ALA A 286 -14.23 5.29 26.34
C ALA A 286 -15.68 4.91 26.65
N GLU A 287 -16.60 5.82 26.41
CA GLU A 287 -18.04 5.52 26.48
C GLU A 287 -18.50 4.85 25.19
N TRP A 288 -19.25 3.77 25.31
CA TRP A 288 -19.81 3.11 24.14
C TRP A 288 -20.95 3.96 23.58
N LYS A 289 -20.76 4.48 22.38
CA LYS A 289 -21.83 5.09 21.59
C LYS A 289 -22.41 4.02 20.66
N PRO A 290 -23.74 3.80 20.65
CA PRO A 290 -24.35 2.86 19.73
C PRO A 290 -24.04 3.26 18.28
N PRO A 291 -23.96 2.29 17.35
CA PRO A 291 -23.77 2.58 15.93
C PRO A 291 -24.87 3.55 15.48
N ARG A 292 -24.48 4.60 14.76
CA ARG A 292 -25.41 5.60 14.27
C ARG A 292 -26.42 4.90 13.36
N PRO A 293 -27.73 5.19 13.49
CA PRO A 293 -28.70 4.68 12.53
C PRO A 293 -28.32 5.13 11.11
N PRO A 294 -28.62 4.32 10.08
CA PRO A 294 -28.36 4.72 8.71
C PRO A 294 -29.10 6.02 8.38
N ILE A 295 -28.45 6.88 7.61
CA ILE A 295 -29.10 8.09 7.09
C ILE A 295 -29.77 7.71 5.77
N GLN A 296 -31.03 8.13 5.61
CA GLN A 296 -31.77 8.01 4.36
C GLN A 296 -31.99 9.41 3.79
N LEU A 297 -31.55 9.60 2.56
CA LEU A 297 -31.72 10.85 1.80
C LEU A 297 -32.66 10.59 0.63
N THR A 298 -33.60 11.50 0.41
CA THR A 298 -34.36 11.60 -0.83
C THR A 298 -33.66 12.57 -1.77
N PRO A 299 -33.86 12.47 -3.10
CA PRO A 299 -33.31 13.45 -4.02
C PRO A 299 -33.83 14.84 -3.69
N ILE A 300 -33.00 15.86 -3.88
CA ILE A 300 -33.36 17.27 -3.78
C ILE A 300 -33.91 17.81 -5.11
N ALA A 301 -33.61 17.12 -6.21
CA ALA A 301 -34.09 17.41 -7.55
C ALA A 301 -34.16 16.13 -8.37
N ASP A 302 -35.21 15.97 -9.16
CA ASP A 302 -35.29 14.97 -10.21
C ASP A 302 -36.12 15.38 -11.41
N ALA A 303 -35.68 14.97 -12.59
CA ALA A 303 -36.41 15.20 -13.82
C ALA A 303 -36.02 14.16 -14.86
N PHE A 304 -36.92 13.86 -15.78
CA PHE A 304 -36.52 13.25 -17.05
C PHE A 304 -36.49 14.30 -18.15
N ILE A 305 -35.68 14.06 -19.16
CA ILE A 305 -35.61 14.91 -20.35
C ILE A 305 -36.07 14.10 -21.56
N SER A 306 -36.61 14.77 -22.56
CA SER A 306 -37.11 14.13 -23.79
C SER A 306 -36.52 14.82 -25.01
N GLN A 307 -35.89 14.04 -25.88
CA GLN A 307 -35.36 14.55 -27.15
C GLN A 307 -36.48 15.03 -28.09
N ALA A 308 -37.65 14.41 -28.07
CA ALA A 308 -38.77 14.83 -28.91
C ALA A 308 -39.42 16.14 -28.45
N ASN A 309 -39.30 16.49 -27.17
CA ASN A 309 -39.78 17.75 -26.62
C ASN A 309 -38.63 18.46 -25.91
N PRO A 310 -37.65 18.99 -26.67
CA PRO A 310 -36.34 19.27 -26.12
C PRO A 310 -36.27 20.52 -25.23
N ASP A 311 -37.30 21.37 -25.28
CA ASP A 311 -37.44 22.58 -24.46
C ASP A 311 -38.46 22.41 -23.31
N THR A 312 -39.07 21.23 -23.17
CA THR A 312 -40.04 20.95 -22.10
C THR A 312 -39.32 20.46 -20.85
N ASN A 313 -39.64 21.08 -19.71
CA ASN A 313 -39.23 20.61 -18.39
C ASN A 313 -40.25 19.60 -17.83
N TYR A 314 -39.75 18.54 -17.19
CA TYR A 314 -40.57 17.49 -16.58
C TYR A 314 -40.31 17.30 -15.07
N GLY A 315 -39.70 18.28 -14.40
CA GLY A 315 -39.33 18.17 -12.97
C GLY A 315 -40.50 18.20 -11.98
N SER A 316 -41.74 18.32 -12.45
CA SER A 316 -42.94 18.27 -11.60
C SER A 316 -43.75 16.98 -11.80
N TRP A 317 -43.24 16.03 -12.56
CA TRP A 317 -43.95 14.81 -12.93
C TRP A 317 -43.74 13.73 -11.88
N SER A 318 -44.82 13.05 -11.46
CA SER A 318 -44.76 11.98 -10.47
C SER A 318 -43.98 10.73 -10.91
N SER A 319 -43.60 10.63 -12.19
CA SER A 319 -42.88 9.47 -12.75
C SER A 319 -41.77 9.92 -13.70
N LEU A 320 -40.61 9.29 -13.56
CA LEU A 320 -39.43 9.47 -14.41
C LEU A 320 -39.47 8.45 -15.56
N ILE A 321 -39.86 8.91 -16.75
CA ILE A 321 -40.11 8.05 -17.90
C ILE A 321 -38.85 7.93 -18.76
N LEU A 322 -38.32 6.71 -18.85
CA LEU A 322 -37.23 6.34 -19.73
C LEU A 322 -37.78 5.66 -20.98
N TRP A 323 -37.28 6.08 -22.13
CA TRP A 323 -37.76 5.59 -23.41
C TRP A 323 -36.69 5.73 -24.47
N GLN A 324 -36.55 4.71 -25.31
CA GLN A 324 -35.75 4.78 -26.51
C GLN A 324 -36.45 3.95 -27.58
N GLY A 325 -37.07 4.63 -28.54
CA GLY A 325 -37.81 3.96 -29.59
C GLY A 325 -37.89 4.79 -30.86
N CYS A 326 -38.22 4.11 -31.96
CA CYS A 326 -38.65 4.77 -33.18
C CYS A 326 -40.04 4.26 -33.58
N TYR A 327 -41.01 5.17 -33.67
CA TYR A 327 -42.15 4.99 -34.57
C TYR A 327 -41.68 5.39 -35.99
N PRO A 328 -42.25 4.88 -37.10
CA PRO A 328 -41.75 5.12 -38.46
C PRO A 328 -41.47 6.58 -38.90
N ASN A 329 -41.77 7.61 -38.10
CA ASN A 329 -41.32 8.99 -38.29
C ASN A 329 -41.11 9.77 -36.95
N PHE A 330 -40.92 9.08 -35.82
CA PHE A 330 -40.77 9.73 -34.51
C PHE A 330 -39.69 9.02 -33.70
N TYR A 331 -38.60 9.73 -33.42
CA TYR A 331 -37.55 9.32 -32.50
C TYR A 331 -37.57 10.23 -31.28
N ASP A 332 -37.53 9.61 -30.12
CA ASP A 332 -37.45 10.25 -28.81
C ASP A 332 -36.48 9.40 -27.98
N TYR A 333 -35.70 10.10 -27.19
CA TYR A 333 -34.76 9.51 -26.26
C TYR A 333 -34.99 10.21 -24.94
N ARG A 334 -35.29 9.42 -23.92
CA ARG A 334 -35.52 9.92 -22.56
C ARG A 334 -34.56 9.30 -21.59
N GLU A 335 -34.03 10.15 -20.73
CA GLU A 335 -33.19 9.80 -19.61
C GLU A 335 -33.62 10.58 -18.37
N ALA A 336 -33.43 9.97 -17.20
CA ALA A 336 -33.73 10.59 -15.93
C ALA A 336 -32.46 11.07 -15.23
N TRP A 337 -32.61 12.13 -14.45
CA TRP A 337 -31.59 12.78 -13.65
C TRP A 337 -32.11 12.90 -12.23
N LEU A 338 -31.29 12.52 -11.25
CA LEU A 338 -31.54 12.69 -9.83
C LEU A 338 -30.35 13.42 -9.22
N LEU A 339 -30.60 14.24 -8.22
CA LEU A 339 -29.56 14.91 -7.43
C LEU A 339 -29.82 14.71 -5.95
N PHE A 340 -28.79 14.33 -5.20
CA PHE A 340 -28.80 14.22 -3.75
C PHE A 340 -27.83 15.24 -3.14
N ASP A 341 -28.26 15.87 -2.05
CA ASP A 341 -27.41 16.74 -1.23
C ASP A 341 -26.71 15.92 -0.16
N LEU A 342 -25.38 15.98 -0.12
CA LEU A 342 -24.56 15.31 0.88
C LEU A 342 -24.05 16.28 1.96
N SER A 343 -24.53 17.53 1.97
CA SER A 343 -24.01 18.57 2.87
C SER A 343 -24.28 18.32 4.34
N ASP A 344 -25.37 17.61 4.65
CA ASP A 344 -25.75 17.23 6.01
C ASP A 344 -25.00 15.99 6.54
N LEU A 345 -24.10 15.41 5.72
CA LEU A 345 -23.28 14.31 6.18
C LEU A 345 -22.24 14.81 7.20
N PRO A 346 -22.08 14.12 8.35
CA PRO A 346 -21.13 14.52 9.38
C PRO A 346 -19.68 14.42 8.86
N GLU A 347 -18.89 15.46 9.08
CA GLU A 347 -17.48 15.48 8.68
C GLU A 347 -16.66 14.46 9.51
N GLY A 348 -15.67 13.82 8.86
CA GLY A 348 -14.73 12.91 9.51
C GLY A 348 -15.23 11.47 9.74
N LEU A 349 -16.39 11.08 9.21
CA LEU A 349 -16.90 9.71 9.30
C LEU A 349 -16.51 8.87 8.07
N THR A 350 -16.04 7.65 8.31
CA THR A 350 -15.83 6.67 7.26
C THR A 350 -17.17 6.07 6.83
N ILE A 351 -17.52 6.12 5.55
CA ILE A 351 -18.70 5.45 5.01
C ILE A 351 -18.41 3.95 4.91
N LYS A 352 -19.27 3.12 5.50
CA LYS A 352 -19.15 1.66 5.46
C LYS A 352 -19.86 1.08 4.24
N LYS A 353 -21.07 1.58 3.95
CA LYS A 353 -21.89 1.12 2.83
C LYS A 353 -22.85 2.23 2.41
N ALA A 354 -23.01 2.44 1.11
CA ALA A 354 -24.06 3.29 0.56
C ALA A 354 -24.87 2.50 -0.47
N THR A 355 -26.20 2.55 -0.34
CA THR A 355 -27.13 1.82 -1.21
C THR A 355 -28.14 2.79 -1.82
N LEU A 356 -28.18 2.87 -3.15
CA LEU A 356 -29.22 3.57 -3.89
C LEU A 356 -30.40 2.61 -4.14
N LYS A 357 -31.61 3.05 -3.80
CA LYS A 357 -32.86 2.34 -4.03
C LYS A 357 -33.69 3.10 -5.04
N LEU A 358 -33.98 2.47 -6.18
CA LEU A 358 -34.82 3.02 -7.25
C LEU A 358 -36.11 2.21 -7.33
N HIS A 359 -37.27 2.86 -7.21
CA HIS A 359 -38.56 2.19 -7.35
C HIS A 359 -39.00 2.19 -8.81
N LEU A 360 -39.01 1.01 -9.42
CA LEU A 360 -39.60 0.80 -10.73
C LEU A 360 -41.13 0.75 -10.60
N ASP A 361 -41.81 1.73 -11.18
CA ASP A 361 -43.26 1.87 -11.13
C ASP A 361 -43.94 1.02 -12.22
N SER A 362 -43.46 1.14 -13.46
CA SER A 362 -43.97 0.34 -14.57
C SER A 362 -42.91 0.03 -15.61
N ILE A 363 -43.11 -1.08 -16.32
CA ILE A 363 -42.22 -1.56 -17.37
C ILE A 363 -43.02 -2.23 -18.48
N SER A 364 -42.68 -1.94 -19.74
CA SER A 364 -43.21 -2.70 -20.88
C SER A 364 -42.69 -4.14 -20.84
N SER A 365 -43.56 -5.13 -21.04
CA SER A 365 -43.21 -6.56 -20.94
C SER A 365 -42.01 -6.97 -21.81
N VAL A 366 -41.84 -6.34 -22.97
CA VAL A 366 -40.72 -6.58 -23.90
C VAL A 366 -39.35 -6.18 -23.32
N LEU A 367 -39.30 -5.34 -22.28
CA LEU A 367 -38.07 -4.91 -21.60
C LEU A 367 -37.72 -5.77 -20.39
N GLN A 368 -38.56 -6.73 -20.01
CA GLN A 368 -38.19 -7.67 -18.93
C GLN A 368 -36.96 -8.50 -19.37
N GLY A 369 -36.00 -8.66 -18.45
CA GLY A 369 -34.70 -9.31 -18.71
C GLY A 369 -33.64 -8.42 -19.38
N HIS A 370 -33.98 -7.19 -19.75
CA HIS A 370 -33.04 -6.22 -20.32
C HIS A 370 -32.19 -5.56 -19.25
N THR A 371 -31.06 -5.01 -19.65
CA THR A 371 -30.13 -4.33 -18.77
C THR A 371 -30.50 -2.85 -18.64
N GLN A 372 -30.76 -2.43 -17.41
CA GLN A 372 -30.81 -1.01 -17.06
C GLN A 372 -29.42 -0.55 -16.62
N TYR A 373 -28.94 0.54 -17.20
CA TYR A 373 -27.73 1.23 -16.77
C TYR A 373 -28.06 2.39 -15.84
N VAL A 374 -27.17 2.67 -14.89
CA VAL A 374 -27.24 3.82 -13.98
C VAL A 374 -25.85 4.41 -13.88
N ASN A 375 -25.71 5.69 -14.17
CA ASN A 375 -24.44 6.41 -14.11
C ASN A 375 -24.42 7.32 -12.89
N PHE A 376 -23.26 7.45 -12.27
CA PHE A 376 -23.03 8.26 -11.07
C PHE A 376 -22.02 9.37 -11.36
N GLY A 377 -22.23 10.53 -10.74
CA GLY A 377 -21.41 11.72 -10.95
C GLY A 377 -21.73 12.81 -9.93
N TYR A 378 -21.27 14.03 -10.23
CA TYR A 378 -21.41 15.20 -9.35
C TYR A 378 -22.00 16.40 -10.08
N THR A 379 -22.62 16.18 -11.24
CA THR A 379 -23.26 17.23 -12.04
C THR A 379 -24.50 17.78 -11.30
N ASP A 380 -24.47 19.08 -11.01
CA ASP A 380 -25.59 19.82 -10.42
C ASP A 380 -26.58 20.27 -11.53
N PHE A 381 -27.87 20.37 -11.20
CA PHE A 381 -28.90 20.87 -12.09
C PHE A 381 -30.10 21.41 -11.30
N ASP A 382 -30.86 22.30 -11.94
CA ASP A 382 -32.13 22.81 -11.41
C ASP A 382 -33.30 21.98 -11.97
N GLU A 383 -34.05 21.34 -11.06
CA GLU A 383 -35.21 20.49 -11.33
C GLU A 383 -36.23 21.15 -12.27
N TYR A 384 -36.50 22.44 -12.08
CA TYR A 384 -37.55 23.16 -12.80
C TYR A 384 -37.04 23.89 -14.05
N ALA A 385 -35.73 23.85 -14.30
CA ALA A 385 -35.12 24.46 -15.47
C ALA A 385 -34.55 23.43 -16.46
N ILE A 386 -34.22 22.21 -16.02
CA ILE A 386 -33.59 21.22 -16.90
C ILE A 386 -34.54 20.78 -18.03
N THR A 387 -34.01 20.76 -19.24
CA THR A 387 -34.65 20.33 -20.49
C THR A 387 -33.62 19.52 -21.27
N PHE A 388 -34.02 18.93 -22.40
CA PHE A 388 -33.03 18.25 -23.23
C PHE A 388 -31.98 19.24 -23.74
N ASN A 389 -32.36 20.42 -24.21
CA ASN A 389 -31.43 21.36 -24.86
C ASN A 389 -30.45 22.03 -23.88
N ASN A 390 -30.87 22.32 -22.66
CA ASN A 390 -30.05 23.02 -21.66
C ASN A 390 -29.42 22.10 -20.60
N ARG A 391 -29.53 20.77 -20.75
CA ARG A 391 -28.95 19.82 -19.80
C ARG A 391 -27.43 20.05 -19.66
N PRO A 392 -26.90 20.02 -18.43
CA PRO A 392 -25.46 20.16 -18.23
C PRO A 392 -24.69 18.98 -18.82
N LYS A 393 -23.41 19.21 -19.12
CA LYS A 393 -22.51 18.12 -19.51
C LYS A 393 -22.35 17.16 -18.33
N TRP A 394 -22.53 15.86 -18.58
CA TRP A 394 -22.37 14.85 -17.55
C TRP A 394 -20.92 14.69 -17.12
N GLU A 395 -20.67 14.83 -15.83
CA GLU A 395 -19.37 14.65 -15.18
C GLU A 395 -19.41 13.36 -14.36
N GLY A 396 -19.13 12.25 -15.04
CA GLY A 396 -19.24 10.91 -14.50
C GLY A 396 -18.04 10.50 -13.63
N VAL A 397 -18.36 9.71 -12.61
CA VAL A 397 -17.42 9.01 -11.73
C VAL A 397 -17.46 7.50 -11.99
N GLY A 398 -18.61 6.98 -12.44
CA GLY A 398 -18.74 5.57 -12.81
C GLY A 398 -20.18 5.20 -13.13
N GLY A 399 -20.48 3.91 -13.14
CA GLY A 399 -21.82 3.40 -13.38
C GLY A 399 -22.00 1.96 -12.93
N SER A 400 -23.26 1.56 -12.81
CA SER A 400 -23.68 0.20 -12.50
C SER A 400 -24.81 -0.22 -13.44
N SER A 401 -25.14 -1.51 -13.42
CA SER A 401 -26.21 -2.05 -14.24
C SER A 401 -26.91 -3.21 -13.55
N PHE A 402 -28.19 -3.38 -13.81
CA PHE A 402 -28.99 -4.51 -13.32
C PHE A 402 -29.99 -4.98 -14.37
N LYS A 403 -30.53 -6.18 -14.17
CA LYS A 403 -31.57 -6.74 -15.04
C LYS A 403 -32.94 -6.26 -14.60
N LEU A 404 -33.71 -5.72 -15.54
CA LEU A 404 -35.09 -5.32 -15.34
C LEU A 404 -35.98 -6.54 -15.15
N GLY A 405 -36.77 -6.56 -14.09
CA GLY A 405 -37.77 -7.58 -13.78
C GLY A 405 -39.13 -6.93 -13.53
N SER A 406 -39.82 -7.40 -12.50
CA SER A 406 -41.11 -6.82 -12.06
C SER A 406 -40.94 -5.44 -11.39
N PRO A 407 -42.00 -4.62 -11.35
CA PRO A 407 -42.04 -3.39 -10.55
C PRO A 407 -41.65 -3.60 -9.08
N GLY A 408 -41.01 -2.60 -8.47
CA GLY A 408 -40.49 -2.66 -7.11
C GLY A 408 -39.13 -1.98 -6.93
N TYR A 409 -38.55 -2.08 -5.74
CA TYR A 409 -37.25 -1.48 -5.43
C TYR A 409 -36.08 -2.29 -5.98
N TYR A 410 -35.24 -1.63 -6.78
CA TYR A 410 -33.94 -2.10 -7.19
C TYR A 410 -32.87 -1.45 -6.33
N THR A 411 -31.97 -2.27 -5.78
CA THR A 411 -30.91 -1.83 -4.87
C THR A 411 -29.56 -1.87 -5.58
N ILE A 412 -28.79 -0.79 -5.47
CA ILE A 412 -27.49 -0.64 -6.13
C ILE A 412 -26.49 -0.21 -5.07
N ASP A 413 -25.37 -0.94 -4.96
CA ASP A 413 -24.25 -0.51 -4.12
C ASP A 413 -23.53 0.65 -4.80
N VAL A 414 -23.49 1.79 -4.13
CA VAL A 414 -22.88 3.03 -4.61
C VAL A 414 -21.74 3.49 -3.71
N THR A 415 -21.24 2.63 -2.83
CA THR A 415 -20.26 2.98 -1.78
C THR A 415 -19.01 3.67 -2.36
N SER A 416 -18.37 3.07 -3.36
CA SER A 416 -17.15 3.63 -3.96
C SER A 416 -17.40 4.95 -4.68
N TYR A 417 -18.52 5.05 -5.40
CA TYR A 417 -18.87 6.25 -6.18
C TYR A 417 -19.23 7.42 -5.29
N LEU A 418 -19.92 7.17 -4.18
CA LEU A 418 -20.30 8.21 -3.23
C LEU A 418 -19.08 8.78 -2.48
N VAL A 419 -18.10 7.94 -2.15
CA VAL A 419 -16.82 8.39 -1.57
C VAL A 419 -16.06 9.28 -2.55
N GLU A 420 -15.93 8.90 -3.82
CA GLU A 420 -15.26 9.76 -4.82
C GLU A 420 -16.03 11.06 -5.07
N CYS A 421 -17.37 11.03 -5.08
CA CYS A 421 -18.16 12.26 -5.21
C CYS A 421 -17.91 13.21 -4.04
N LEU A 422 -17.81 12.70 -2.80
CA LEU A 422 -17.50 13.51 -1.61
C LEU A 422 -16.12 14.18 -1.67
N GLU A 423 -15.14 13.58 -2.34
CA GLU A 423 -13.82 14.20 -2.56
C GLU A 423 -13.89 15.39 -3.54
N LYS A 424 -14.83 15.35 -4.50
CA LYS A 424 -15.00 16.40 -5.52
C LYS A 424 -16.02 17.47 -5.14
N GLY A 425 -16.98 17.15 -4.28
CA GLY A 425 -18.00 18.08 -3.80
C GLY A 425 -19.08 17.43 -2.93
N LYS A 426 -20.04 18.23 -2.45
CA LYS A 426 -21.15 17.76 -1.58
C LYS A 426 -22.42 17.39 -2.37
N ARG A 427 -22.28 17.02 -3.65
CA ARG A 427 -23.38 16.67 -4.56
C ARG A 427 -23.20 15.24 -5.09
N PHE A 428 -24.29 14.49 -5.14
CA PHE A 428 -24.33 13.16 -5.75
C PHE A 428 -25.40 13.11 -6.83
N GLY A 429 -24.97 13.15 -8.08
CA GLY A 429 -25.81 13.07 -9.26
C GLY A 429 -25.97 11.64 -9.75
N VAL A 430 -27.18 11.28 -10.15
CA VAL A 430 -27.51 9.99 -10.77
C VAL A 430 -28.15 10.25 -12.12
N ARG A 431 -27.63 9.64 -13.18
CA ARG A 431 -28.20 9.68 -14.52
C ARG A 431 -28.61 8.29 -14.95
N ILE A 432 -29.89 8.13 -15.30
CA ILE A 432 -30.48 6.85 -15.69
C ILE A 432 -30.86 6.95 -17.17
N PRO A 433 -29.99 6.47 -18.09
CA PRO A 433 -30.32 6.42 -19.50
C PRO A 433 -31.43 5.39 -19.77
N ALA A 434 -32.02 5.44 -20.96
CA ALA A 434 -32.87 4.34 -21.42
C ALA A 434 -32.13 2.97 -21.38
N PRO A 435 -32.84 1.86 -21.12
CA PRO A 435 -32.26 0.52 -21.04
C PRO A 435 -31.65 0.05 -22.37
N ASP A 436 -30.82 -1.01 -22.33
CA ASP A 436 -30.25 -1.62 -23.54
C ASP A 436 -31.34 -2.10 -24.51
N SER A 437 -31.16 -1.81 -25.81
CA SER A 437 -32.26 -1.89 -26.78
C SER A 437 -32.11 -3.03 -27.78
N ILE A 438 -33.10 -3.92 -27.77
CA ILE A 438 -33.75 -4.48 -28.99
C ILE A 438 -35.12 -3.79 -29.24
N ALA A 439 -35.42 -2.70 -28.51
CA ALA A 439 -36.69 -1.99 -28.49
C ALA A 439 -36.91 -0.99 -29.64
N PHE A 440 -36.00 -0.88 -30.60
CA PHE A 440 -36.21 -0.03 -31.79
C PHE A 440 -37.53 -0.35 -32.51
N LEU A 441 -38.01 -1.59 -32.44
CA LEU A 441 -39.24 -2.05 -33.12
C LEU A 441 -40.52 -1.93 -32.27
N TYR A 442 -40.42 -1.79 -30.96
CA TYR A 442 -41.56 -1.85 -30.04
C TYR A 442 -41.45 -0.66 -29.09
N CYS A 443 -42.32 0.34 -29.26
CA CYS A 443 -42.38 1.54 -28.42
C CYS A 443 -42.51 1.16 -26.93
N ALA A 444 -41.38 0.99 -26.24
CA ALA A 444 -41.32 0.39 -24.91
C ALA A 444 -40.67 1.35 -23.92
N SER A 445 -41.28 1.50 -22.75
CA SER A 445 -40.86 2.44 -21.71
C SER A 445 -40.63 1.74 -20.38
N VAL A 446 -39.80 2.38 -19.56
CA VAL A 446 -39.60 2.09 -18.15
C VAL A 446 -39.94 3.37 -17.39
N ALA A 447 -40.73 3.29 -16.32
CA ALA A 447 -41.02 4.44 -15.47
C ALA A 447 -40.56 4.16 -14.06
N TYR A 448 -39.68 5.02 -13.54
CA TYR A 448 -39.32 5.04 -12.12
C TYR A 448 -40.19 6.06 -11.38
N CYS A 449 -40.41 5.86 -10.09
CA CYS A 449 -41.05 6.90 -9.28
C CYS A 449 -40.11 8.11 -9.13
N SER A 450 -40.70 9.30 -9.26
CA SER A 450 -40.02 10.57 -8.95
C SER A 450 -40.03 10.87 -7.45
N ARG A 451 -39.40 11.99 -7.06
CA ARG A 451 -39.51 12.61 -5.74
C ARG A 451 -40.94 13.02 -5.39
N GLU A 452 -41.73 13.44 -6.38
CA GLU A 452 -43.15 13.78 -6.24
C GLU A 452 -44.05 12.52 -6.15
N GLY A 453 -43.49 11.35 -6.42
CA GLY A 453 -44.19 10.07 -6.40
C GLY A 453 -44.41 9.49 -5.00
N SER A 454 -45.19 8.41 -4.92
CA SER A 454 -45.48 7.71 -3.67
C SER A 454 -44.31 6.89 -3.11
N ASN A 455 -43.35 6.52 -3.96
CA ASN A 455 -42.20 5.70 -3.63
C ASN A 455 -40.90 6.35 -4.16
N PRO A 456 -40.49 7.50 -3.61
CA PRO A 456 -39.37 8.26 -4.16
C PRO A 456 -38.05 7.47 -4.10
N PRO A 457 -37.06 7.82 -4.94
CA PRO A 457 -35.71 7.27 -4.83
C PRO A 457 -35.10 7.52 -3.44
N ILE A 458 -34.37 6.54 -2.91
CA ILE A 458 -33.76 6.62 -1.57
C ILE A 458 -32.26 6.30 -1.66
N LEU A 459 -31.43 7.17 -1.09
CA LEU A 459 -30.02 6.92 -0.86
C LEU A 459 -29.81 6.61 0.62
N GLU A 460 -29.45 5.37 0.93
CA GLU A 460 -29.22 4.89 2.29
C GLU A 460 -27.73 4.76 2.58
N ILE A 461 -27.25 5.43 3.63
CA ILE A 461 -25.83 5.50 3.98
C ILE A 461 -25.63 4.93 5.38
N GLU A 462 -24.80 3.89 5.46
CA GLU A 462 -24.30 3.29 6.69
C GLU A 462 -22.88 3.77 6.97
N PHE A 463 -22.63 4.25 8.19
CA PHE A 463 -21.31 4.68 8.63
C PHE A 463 -20.52 3.55 9.27
N GLY A 464 -19.20 3.61 9.11
CA GLY A 464 -18.24 2.79 9.83
C GLY A 464 -18.04 3.30 11.25
N GLU A 465 -17.81 2.37 12.18
CA GLU A 465 -17.44 2.72 13.55
C GLU A 465 -15.98 3.20 13.55
N GLN A 466 -15.76 4.51 13.72
CA GLN A 466 -14.42 5.07 13.93
C GLN A 466 -14.36 5.72 15.31
N TRP A 467 -13.53 5.15 16.18
CA TRP A 467 -13.28 5.63 17.53
C TRP A 467 -11.98 6.44 17.49
N ILE A 468 -12.08 7.77 17.51
CA ILE A 468 -10.92 8.63 17.80
C ILE A 468 -11.00 8.95 19.29
N ILE A 469 -10.28 8.18 20.10
CA ILE A 469 -10.14 8.46 21.53
C ILE A 469 -8.90 9.36 21.65
N SER A 470 -9.12 10.64 21.96
CA SER A 470 -8.05 11.54 22.39
C SER A 470 -7.92 11.46 23.91
N PRO A 471 -6.69 11.45 24.48
CA PRO A 471 -6.52 11.68 25.91
C PRO A 471 -6.96 13.11 26.24
N GLU A 472 -7.68 13.29 27.36
CA GLU A 472 -7.86 14.61 28.01
C GLU A 472 -6.53 15.14 28.55
#